data_AF-A0A7C9E0W0-F1
#
_entry.id   AF-A0A7C9E0W0-F1
#
_cell.length_a   1.000
_cell.length_b   1.000
_cell.length_c   1.000
_cell.angle_alpha   90.00
_cell.angle_beta   90.00
_cell.angle_gamma   90.00
#
_symmetry.space_group_name_H-M   'P 1'
#
loop_
_entity.id
_entity.type
_entity.pdbx_description
1 polymer ?
#
loop_
_entity_poly.entity_id
_entity_poly.type
_entity_poly.pdbx_seq_one_letter_code
_entity_poly.pdbx_strand_id
1 'polypeptide(L)'
;APDEHSRSEYASAMATAGASPEILVGEPEEVMAELDGIDFLVVDGRRQDFARFLRAAKLSHRGAVLVCKNAAAAAACRWRGVAEGGKYRVVRTAFLPVGQGLDIAHVAASGASGSSKPTQRKWVKHIDQRSGEEHVIRTC
;
A
#
# COMPACT_ATOMS: atom_id res chain seq x y z
N ALA A 1 -19.27 -23.89 -3.52
CA ALA A 1 -18.05 -23.62 -2.73
C ALA A 1 -18.25 -22.35 -1.90
N PRO A 2 -17.54 -22.15 -0.78
CA PRO A 2 -17.63 -20.93 0.03
C PRO A 2 -17.51 -19.64 -0.81
N ASP A 3 -16.66 -19.68 -1.84
CA ASP A 3 -16.37 -18.52 -2.68
C ASP A 3 -17.55 -18.10 -3.59
N GLU A 4 -18.40 -19.05 -4.01
CA GLU A 4 -19.57 -18.74 -4.86
C GLU A 4 -20.69 -18.08 -4.04
N HIS A 5 -20.81 -18.44 -2.75
CA HIS A 5 -21.77 -17.80 -1.86
C HIS A 5 -21.36 -16.34 -1.60
N SER A 6 -20.08 -16.12 -1.24
CA SER A 6 -19.54 -14.77 -1.06
C SER A 6 -19.63 -13.91 -2.32
N ARG A 7 -19.43 -14.51 -3.51
CA ARG A 7 -19.65 -13.83 -4.80
C ARG A 7 -21.08 -13.34 -4.95
N SER A 8 -22.05 -14.21 -4.70
CA SER A 8 -23.48 -13.88 -4.84
C SER A 8 -23.91 -12.78 -3.87
N GLU A 9 -23.46 -12.86 -2.61
CA GLU A 9 -23.72 -11.82 -1.60
C GLU A 9 -23.13 -10.47 -2.03
N TYR A 10 -21.88 -10.46 -2.51
CA TYR A 10 -21.25 -9.24 -2.98
C TYR A 10 -21.94 -8.67 -4.23
N ALA A 11 -22.30 -9.52 -5.19
CA ALA A 11 -23.03 -9.10 -6.39
C ALA A 11 -24.38 -8.46 -6.05
N SER A 12 -25.12 -9.04 -5.09
CA SER A 12 -26.40 -8.51 -4.61
C SER A 12 -26.24 -7.14 -3.93
N ALA A 13 -25.25 -7.01 -3.06
CA ALA A 13 -24.95 -5.74 -2.39
C ALA A 13 -24.57 -4.64 -3.39
N MET A 14 -23.78 -4.98 -4.40
CA MET A 14 -23.34 -4.04 -5.44
C MET A 14 -24.49 -3.66 -6.38
N ALA A 15 -25.35 -4.60 -6.75
CA ALA A 15 -26.56 -4.31 -7.52
C ALA A 15 -27.49 -3.34 -6.77
N THR A 16 -27.63 -3.50 -5.45
CA THR A 16 -28.39 -2.56 -4.60
C THR A 16 -27.76 -1.16 -4.59
N ALA A 17 -26.44 -1.07 -4.67
CA ALA A 17 -25.69 0.18 -4.80
C ALA A 17 -25.69 0.75 -6.24
N GLY A 18 -26.37 0.12 -7.19
CA GLY A 18 -26.41 0.55 -8.59
C GLY A 18 -25.11 0.30 -9.36
N ALA A 19 -24.25 -0.60 -8.87
CA ALA A 19 -22.97 -0.93 -9.47
C ALA A 19 -22.93 -2.38 -9.95
N SER A 20 -22.28 -2.62 -11.09
CA SER A 20 -22.07 -3.95 -11.67
C SER A 20 -20.56 -4.23 -11.81
N PRO A 21 -19.88 -4.58 -10.71
CA PRO A 21 -18.44 -4.84 -10.75
C PRO A 21 -18.15 -6.17 -11.45
N GLU A 22 -16.96 -6.27 -12.03
CA GLU A 22 -16.39 -7.55 -12.42
C GLU A 22 -15.96 -8.31 -11.16
N ILE A 23 -16.41 -9.56 -11.04
CA ILE A 23 -16.10 -10.41 -9.89
C ILE A 23 -15.34 -11.64 -10.37
N LEU A 24 -14.07 -11.70 -10.00
CA LEU A 24 -13.17 -12.82 -10.31
C LEU A 24 -13.06 -13.71 -9.06
N VAL A 25 -13.32 -15.01 -9.24
CA VAL A 25 -13.21 -16.02 -8.18
C VAL A 25 -12.11 -16.99 -8.55
N GLY A 26 -11.15 -17.17 -7.65
CA GLY A 26 -10.00 -18.03 -7.85
C GLY A 26 -8.91 -17.77 -6.82
N GLU A 27 -7.73 -18.38 -7.04
CA GLU A 27 -6.57 -18.10 -6.22
C GLU A 27 -6.12 -16.64 -6.40
N PRO A 28 -5.99 -15.85 -5.32
CA PRO A 28 -5.77 -14.40 -5.42
C PRO A 28 -4.51 -14.02 -6.21
N GLU A 29 -3.46 -14.84 -6.13
CA GLU A 29 -2.20 -14.59 -6.83
C GLU A 29 -2.34 -14.78 -8.34
N GLU A 30 -3.07 -15.81 -8.77
CA GLU A 30 -3.33 -16.10 -10.19
C GLU A 30 -4.20 -15.01 -10.80
N VAL A 31 -5.33 -14.71 -10.15
CA VAL A 31 -6.25 -13.66 -10.58
C VAL A 31 -5.55 -12.29 -10.64
N MET A 32 -4.73 -11.97 -9.64
CA MET A 32 -4.00 -10.71 -9.61
C MET A 32 -2.93 -10.62 -10.71
N ALA A 33 -2.31 -11.73 -11.10
CA ALA A 33 -1.32 -11.76 -12.18
C ALA A 33 -1.93 -11.48 -13.56
N GLU A 34 -3.23 -11.73 -13.74
CA GLU A 34 -3.96 -11.43 -14.98
C GLU A 34 -4.36 -9.95 -15.10
N LEU A 35 -4.38 -9.21 -13.99
CA LEU A 35 -4.73 -7.79 -13.96
C LEU A 35 -3.50 -6.92 -14.26
N ASP A 36 -3.71 -5.88 -15.07
CA ASP A 36 -2.69 -4.95 -15.53
C ASP A 36 -3.11 -3.50 -15.30
N GLY A 37 -2.15 -2.64 -14.97
CA GLY A 37 -2.37 -1.19 -14.90
C GLY A 37 -3.14 -0.71 -13.67
N ILE A 38 -2.98 -1.39 -12.52
CA ILE A 38 -3.71 -1.04 -11.30
C ILE A 38 -3.27 0.32 -10.76
N ASP A 39 -4.19 1.29 -10.71
CA ASP A 39 -3.97 2.63 -10.13
C ASP A 39 -4.37 2.70 -8.63
N PHE A 40 -5.32 1.86 -8.19
CA PHE A 40 -5.84 1.83 -6.82
C PHE A 40 -6.17 0.40 -6.38
N LEU A 41 -5.70 -0.03 -5.21
CA LEU A 41 -5.91 -1.38 -4.69
C LEU A 41 -6.27 -1.35 -3.21
N VAL A 42 -7.35 -2.04 -2.85
CA VAL A 42 -7.75 -2.25 -1.46
C VAL A 42 -7.65 -3.72 -1.12
N VAL A 43 -6.94 -4.04 -0.04
CA VAL A 43 -6.78 -5.39 0.50
C VAL A 43 -7.32 -5.45 1.92
N ASP A 44 -7.81 -6.61 2.31
CA ASP A 44 -8.18 -6.89 3.69
C ASP A 44 -6.99 -7.50 4.44
N GLY A 45 -6.47 -6.76 5.43
CA GLY A 45 -5.32 -7.14 6.25
C GLY A 45 -5.54 -8.36 7.14
N ARG A 46 -6.77 -8.88 7.24
CA ARG A 46 -7.04 -10.16 7.91
C ARG A 46 -6.44 -11.36 7.18
N ARG A 47 -6.13 -11.24 5.88
CA ARG A 47 -5.46 -12.31 5.12
C ARG A 47 -3.95 -12.26 5.34
N GLN A 48 -3.34 -13.34 5.81
CA GLN A 48 -1.90 -13.38 6.10
C GLN A 48 -1.02 -13.34 4.83
N ASP A 49 -1.59 -13.67 3.67
CA ASP A 49 -0.86 -13.81 2.41
C ASP A 49 -0.83 -12.54 1.54
N PHE A 50 -1.22 -11.38 2.08
CA PHE A 50 -1.26 -10.13 1.30
C PHE A 50 0.11 -9.77 0.67
N ALA A 51 1.22 -10.18 1.28
CA ALA A 51 2.55 -9.94 0.73
C ALA A 51 2.80 -10.66 -0.60
N ARG A 52 2.25 -11.87 -0.79
CA ARG A 52 2.38 -12.62 -2.05
C ARG A 52 1.52 -12.01 -3.14
N PHE A 53 0.28 -11.69 -2.78
CA PHE A 53 -0.66 -10.98 -3.63
C PHE A 53 -0.12 -9.64 -4.14
N LEU A 54 0.49 -8.83 -3.25
CA LEU A 54 1.08 -7.54 -3.62
C LEU A 54 2.27 -7.67 -4.57
N ARG A 55 2.99 -8.81 -4.58
CA ARG A 55 4.07 -9.05 -5.56
C ARG A 55 3.55 -9.41 -6.94
N ALA A 56 2.40 -10.07 -7.03
CA ALA A 56 1.77 -10.40 -8.30
C ALA A 56 1.13 -9.17 -8.98
N ALA A 57 0.79 -8.15 -8.19
CA ALA A 57 0.10 -6.96 -8.67
C ALA A 57 0.93 -6.13 -9.68
N LYS A 58 0.40 -6.01 -10.89
CA LYS A 58 0.99 -5.16 -11.94
C LYS A 58 0.40 -3.75 -11.87
N LEU A 59 1.08 -2.90 -11.13
CA LEU A 59 0.68 -1.51 -10.93
C LEU A 59 0.86 -0.69 -12.22
N SER A 60 0.10 0.39 -12.31
CA SER A 60 0.19 1.37 -13.39
C SER A 60 1.58 2.01 -13.48
N HIS A 61 1.97 2.39 -14.70
CA HIS A 61 3.22 3.09 -14.99
C HIS A 61 3.32 4.47 -14.30
N ARG A 62 2.20 5.03 -13.83
CA ARG A 62 2.14 6.27 -13.06
C ARG A 62 2.36 6.05 -11.55
N GLY A 63 2.41 4.80 -11.10
CA GLY A 63 2.31 4.44 -9.70
C GLY A 63 0.87 4.08 -9.31
N ALA A 64 0.65 3.82 -8.02
CA ALA A 64 -0.64 3.41 -7.48
C ALA A 64 -0.80 3.78 -6.00
N VAL A 65 -2.04 3.77 -5.52
CA VAL A 65 -2.36 3.84 -4.09
C VAL A 65 -2.86 2.49 -3.61
N LEU A 66 -2.16 1.93 -2.64
CA LEU A 66 -2.47 0.66 -2.01
C LEU A 66 -3.05 0.93 -0.62
N VAL A 67 -4.10 0.19 -0.27
CA VAL A 67 -4.85 0.39 0.97
C VAL A 67 -5.08 -0.95 1.63
N CYS A 68 -4.75 -1.05 2.91
CA CYS A 68 -4.93 -2.23 3.74
C CYS A 68 -5.96 -1.92 4.82
N LYS A 69 -7.16 -2.50 4.67
CA LYS A 69 -8.27 -2.43 5.63
C LYS A 69 -8.00 -3.39 6.79
N ASN A 70 -8.47 -3.07 7.98
CA ASN A 70 -8.30 -3.88 9.20
C ASN A 70 -6.83 -4.01 9.63
N ALA A 71 -6.05 -2.96 9.36
CA ALA A 71 -4.61 -2.94 9.61
C ALA A 71 -4.23 -2.84 11.10
N ALA A 72 -5.16 -2.59 12.01
CA ALA A 72 -4.89 -2.61 13.45
C ALA A 72 -4.78 -4.04 14.02
N ALA A 73 -5.42 -5.02 13.37
CA ALA A 73 -5.36 -6.43 13.75
C ALA A 73 -4.20 -7.17 13.08
N ALA A 74 -3.70 -6.66 11.95
CA ALA A 74 -2.50 -7.13 11.28
C ALA A 74 -1.28 -6.42 11.87
N ALA A 75 -0.17 -7.13 12.07
CA ALA A 75 1.10 -6.47 12.32
C ALA A 75 1.46 -5.62 11.08
N ALA A 76 1.13 -4.32 11.12
CA ALA A 76 1.36 -3.27 10.12
C ALA A 76 1.62 -3.76 8.69
N CYS A 77 0.69 -3.52 7.77
CA CYS A 77 0.78 -3.96 6.38
C CYS A 77 2.18 -3.66 5.81
N ARG A 78 3.02 -4.69 5.70
CA ARG A 78 4.43 -4.53 5.33
C ARG A 78 4.50 -4.30 3.84
N TRP A 79 4.42 -3.03 3.43
CA TRP A 79 4.58 -2.57 2.04
C TRP A 79 5.93 -2.90 1.39
N ARG A 80 6.84 -3.56 2.14
CA ARG A 80 8.14 -4.04 1.65
C ARG A 80 8.01 -4.96 0.41
N GLY A 81 6.97 -5.79 0.35
CA GLY A 81 6.75 -6.69 -0.80
C GLY A 81 6.47 -5.95 -2.11
N VAL A 82 5.96 -4.72 -2.05
CA VAL A 82 5.62 -3.91 -3.23
C VAL A 82 6.87 -3.35 -3.91
N ALA A 83 7.90 -3.05 -3.13
CA ALA A 83 9.17 -2.55 -3.65
C ALA A 83 10.14 -3.67 -4.07
N GLU A 84 9.74 -4.93 -3.86
CA GLU A 84 10.53 -6.11 -4.18
C GLU A 84 10.59 -6.26 -5.71
N GLY A 85 11.80 -6.29 -6.29
CA GLY A 85 12.00 -6.32 -7.76
C GLY A 85 12.23 -4.95 -8.40
N GLY A 86 12.27 -3.86 -7.63
CA GLY A 86 12.81 -2.57 -8.07
C GLY A 86 11.96 -1.79 -9.07
N LYS A 87 10.87 -2.36 -9.61
CA LYS A 87 9.92 -1.70 -10.53
C LYS A 87 9.13 -0.57 -9.88
N TYR A 88 8.91 -0.65 -8.57
CA TYR A 88 8.12 0.31 -7.83
C TYR A 88 8.86 0.73 -6.55
N ARG A 89 8.58 1.96 -6.08
CA ARG A 89 9.06 2.47 -4.79
C ARG A 89 7.90 3.00 -3.97
N VAL A 90 7.89 2.68 -2.68
CA VAL A 90 6.96 3.30 -1.74
C VAL A 90 7.42 4.73 -1.48
N VAL A 91 6.57 5.70 -1.81
CA VAL A 91 6.85 7.14 -1.69
C VAL A 91 6.47 7.65 -0.30
N ARG A 92 5.26 7.32 0.15
CA ARG A 92 4.72 7.74 1.43
C ARG A 92 3.73 6.72 1.94
N THR A 93 3.66 6.59 3.25
CA THR A 93 2.68 5.76 3.93
C THR A 93 1.91 6.59 4.93
N ALA A 94 0.66 6.21 5.21
CA ALA A 94 -0.17 6.84 6.22
C ALA A 94 -1.06 5.79 6.87
N PHE A 95 -1.12 5.81 8.20
CA PHE A 95 -2.08 5.02 8.94
C PHE A 95 -3.21 5.92 9.44
N LEU A 96 -4.44 5.51 9.21
CA LEU A 96 -5.64 6.21 9.65
C LEU A 96 -6.44 5.33 10.62
N PRO A 97 -6.83 5.84 11.80
CA PRO A 97 -7.62 5.09 12.79
C PRO A 97 -9.11 5.06 12.42
N VAL A 98 -9.42 4.60 11.21
CA VAL A 98 -10.80 4.47 10.72
C VAL A 98 -11.23 3.01 10.81
N GLY A 99 -12.35 2.74 11.49
CA GLY A 99 -12.82 1.38 11.72
C GLY A 99 -11.78 0.54 12.47
N GLN A 100 -11.39 -0.61 11.91
CA GLN A 100 -10.33 -1.47 12.45
C GLN A 100 -8.91 -1.08 11.96
N GLY A 101 -8.73 0.19 11.60
CA GLY A 101 -7.47 0.74 11.07
C GLY A 101 -7.34 0.58 9.56
N LEU A 102 -6.74 1.60 8.95
CA LEU A 102 -6.50 1.69 7.51
C LEU A 102 -5.05 2.10 7.28
N ASP A 103 -4.25 1.24 6.68
CA ASP A 103 -2.87 1.54 6.28
C ASP A 103 -2.85 1.84 4.78
N ILE A 104 -2.20 2.92 4.36
CA ILE A 104 -2.19 3.42 2.99
C ILE A 104 -0.75 3.58 2.55
N ALA A 105 -0.41 3.09 1.36
CA ALA A 105 0.87 3.32 0.70
C ALA A 105 0.66 3.95 -0.68
N HIS A 106 1.30 5.08 -0.91
CA HIS A 106 1.47 5.63 -2.25
C HIS A 106 2.77 5.10 -2.83
N VAL A 107 2.67 4.52 -4.02
CA VAL A 107 3.72 3.82 -4.72
C VAL A 107 3.97 4.50 -6.06
N ALA A 108 5.22 4.76 -6.41
CA ALA A 108 5.61 5.31 -7.70
C ALA A 108 6.37 4.27 -8.53
N ALA A 109 6.21 4.32 -9.84
CA ALA A 109 7.03 3.53 -10.76
C ALA A 109 8.49 4.01 -10.73
N SER A 110 9.42 3.06 -10.60
CA SER A 110 10.86 3.29 -10.65
C SER A 110 11.26 3.58 -12.09
N GLY A 111 11.19 4.87 -12.45
CA GLY A 111 11.47 5.36 -13.80
C GLY A 111 10.77 6.69 -14.08
N ALA A 112 9.71 7.01 -13.33
CA ALA A 112 8.88 8.19 -13.56
C ALA A 112 9.35 9.48 -12.85
N SER A 113 10.47 9.48 -12.11
CA SER A 113 10.99 10.70 -11.48
C SER A 113 12.47 10.89 -11.73
N GLY A 114 12.80 11.99 -12.40
CA GLY A 114 14.13 12.59 -12.37
C GLY A 114 14.67 12.68 -10.95
N SER A 115 15.99 12.62 -10.85
CA SER A 115 16.80 12.56 -9.64
C SER A 115 16.40 13.56 -8.54
N SER A 116 15.42 13.22 -7.70
CA SER A 116 15.45 13.67 -6.30
C SER A 116 16.25 12.61 -5.57
N LYS A 117 17.57 12.83 -5.45
CA LYS A 117 18.43 12.08 -4.53
C LYS A 117 17.67 11.95 -3.21
N PRO A 118 17.57 10.76 -2.59
CA PRO A 118 16.92 10.66 -1.28
C PRO A 118 17.62 11.68 -0.38
N THR A 119 16.85 12.64 0.15
CA THR A 119 17.35 13.55 1.19
C THR A 119 17.81 12.63 2.29
N GLN A 120 19.13 12.39 2.36
CA GLN A 120 19.67 11.49 3.35
C GLN A 120 19.28 12.09 4.69
N ARG A 121 18.60 11.30 5.52
CA ARG A 121 18.26 11.63 6.89
C ARG A 121 19.57 11.90 7.62
N LYS A 122 19.98 13.16 7.67
CA LYS A 122 21.21 13.60 8.33
C LYS A 122 20.83 14.12 9.70
N TRP A 123 21.65 13.76 10.67
CA TRP A 123 21.60 14.37 11.98
C TRP A 123 22.37 15.68 11.91
N VAL A 124 21.70 16.78 12.23
CA VAL A 124 22.36 18.07 12.40
C VAL A 124 22.48 18.30 13.91
N LYS A 125 23.73 18.32 14.38
CA LYS A 125 24.08 18.68 15.76
C LYS A 125 24.50 20.15 15.77
N HIS A 126 23.80 20.96 16.55
CA HIS A 126 24.15 22.35 16.80
C HIS A 126 24.42 22.53 18.29
N ILE A 127 25.50 23.23 18.64
CA ILE A 127 25.84 23.57 20.02
C ILE A 127 25.78 25.10 20.10
N ASP A 128 24.91 25.62 20.96
CA ASP A 128 24.83 27.05 21.23
C ASP A 128 26.12 27.48 21.95
N GLN A 129 26.88 28.40 21.36
CA GLN A 129 28.18 28.82 21.91
C GLN A 129 28.07 29.73 23.14
N ARG A 130 26.87 30.25 23.46
CA ARG A 130 26.62 31.09 24.63
C ARG A 130 26.02 30.31 25.79
N SER A 131 25.05 29.42 25.55
CA SER A 131 24.41 28.61 26.60
C SER A 131 25.07 27.23 26.79
N GLY A 132 25.77 26.72 25.77
CA GLY A 132 26.33 25.37 25.78
C GLY A 132 25.31 24.26 25.50
N GLU A 133 24.06 24.61 25.19
CA GLU A 133 23.00 23.64 24.93
C GLU A 133 23.19 22.93 23.59
N GLU A 134 22.96 21.62 23.59
CA GLU A 134 23.02 20.79 22.38
C GLU A 134 21.63 20.60 21.79
N HIS A 135 21.46 21.03 20.55
CA HIS A 135 20.26 20.80 19.76
C HIS A 135 20.54 19.79 18.66
N VAL A 136 19.74 18.72 18.62
CA VAL A 136 19.83 17.67 17.60
C VAL A 136 18.54 17.67 16.79
N ILE A 137 18.65 18.01 15.50
CA ILE A 137 17.51 18.09 14.59
C ILE A 137 17.66 17.03 13.51
N ARG A 138 16.57 16.30 13.26
CA ARG A 138 16.48 15.30 12.20
C ARG A 138 15.80 15.92 10.99
N THR A 139 16.54 16.07 9.89
CA THR A 139 15.96 16.57 8.64
C THR A 139 15.17 15.46 7.96
N CYS A 140 13.90 15.72 7.64
CA CYS A 140 13.00 14.82 6.91
C CYS A 140 13.29 14.76 5.41
#